data_AF-A0AAU2PGA4-F1
#
_entry.id   AF-A0AAU2PGA4-F1
#
_cell.length_a   1.000
_cell.length_b   1.000
_cell.length_c   1.000
_cell.angle_alpha   90.00
_cell.angle_beta   90.00
_cell.angle_gamma   90.00
#
_symmetry.space_group_name_H-M   'P 1'
#
loop_
_entity.id
_entity.type
_entity.pdbx_description
1 polymer ?
#
loop_
_entity_poly.entity_id
_entity_poly.type
_entity_poly.pdbx_seq_one_letter_code
_entity_poly.pdbx_strand_id
1 'polypeptide(L)' 'MKIAKYWKAIVAAVVAGAGSLSTALADDTISAAEGWLTLTAVLAALGFTWAVPNRQTSSVPRDL' A
#
# COMPACT_ATOMS: atom_id res chain seq x y z
N MET A 1 -15.72 1.09 -15.18
CA MET A 1 -14.92 0.00 -14.56
C MET A 1 -15.17 0.01 -13.05
N LYS A 2 -15.35 -1.14 -12.41
CA LYS A 2 -15.50 -1.25 -10.94
C LYS A 2 -14.14 -1.61 -10.35
N ILE A 3 -13.56 -0.74 -9.53
CA ILE A 3 -12.30 -1.00 -8.84
C ILE A 3 -12.57 -1.82 -7.57
N ALA A 4 -11.79 -2.88 -7.35
CA ALA A 4 -11.95 -3.74 -6.18
C ALA A 4 -11.69 -2.97 -4.87
N LYS A 5 -12.48 -3.25 -3.82
CA LYS A 5 -12.45 -2.54 -2.53
C LYS A 5 -11.06 -2.44 -1.89
N TYR A 6 -10.25 -3.49 -2.07
CA TYR A 6 -8.93 -3.63 -1.45
C TYR A 6 -7.77 -3.14 -2.32
N TRP A 7 -8.05 -2.67 -3.55
CA TRP A 7 -7.00 -2.33 -4.50
C TRP A 7 -6.04 -1.25 -3.99
N LYS A 8 -6.57 -0.27 -3.24
CA LYS A 8 -5.75 0.77 -2.61
C LYS A 8 -4.69 0.20 -1.65
N ALA A 9 -5.02 -0.86 -0.91
CA ALA A 9 -4.11 -1.45 0.06
C ALA A 9 -3.00 -2.25 -0.64
N ILE A 10 -3.35 -2.94 -1.73
CA ILE A 10 -2.37 -3.63 -2.58
C ILE A 10 -1.40 -2.62 -3.20
N VAL A 11 -1.93 -1.55 -3.80
CA VAL A 11 -1.09 -0.50 -4.42
C VAL A 11 -0.18 0.14 -3.36
N ALA A 12 -0.70 0.48 -2.19
CA ALA A 12 0.11 1.05 -1.10
C ALA A 12 1.21 0.09 -0.64
N ALA A 13 0.90 -1.20 -0.48
CA ALA A 13 1.87 -2.21 -0.08
C ALA A 13 2.98 -2.40 -1.12
N VAL A 14 2.63 -2.42 -2.41
CA VAL A 14 3.62 -2.50 -3.50
C VAL A 14 4.53 -1.27 -3.51
N VAL A 15 3.98 -0.07 -3.37
CA VAL A 15 4.79 1.17 -3.34
C VAL A 15 5.71 1.20 -2.12
N ALA A 16 5.22 0.82 -0.94
CA ALA A 16 6.04 0.76 0.28
C ALA A 16 7.16 -0.29 0.18
N GLY A 17 6.85 -1.48 -0.33
CA GLY A 17 7.83 -2.54 -0.56
C GLY A 17 8.88 -2.14 -1.59
N ALA A 18 8.47 -1.59 -2.73
CA ALA A 18 9.39 -1.12 -3.76
C ALA A 18 10.30 0.01 -3.25
N GLY A 19 9.75 0.97 -2.50
CA GLY A 19 10.54 2.06 -1.93
C GLY A 19 11.58 1.57 -0.92
N SER A 20 11.19 0.74 0.04
CA SER A 20 12.12 0.18 1.04
C SER A 20 13.16 -0.77 0.42
N LEU A 21 12.75 -1.60 -0.53
CA LEU A 21 13.69 -2.48 -1.24
C LEU A 21 14.68 -1.67 -2.08
N SER A 22 14.26 -0.55 -2.70
CA SER A 22 15.16 0.29 -3.48
C SER A 22 16.30 0.88 -2.64
N THR A 23 16.06 1.17 -1.36
CA THR A 23 17.11 1.63 -0.45
C THR A 23 18.06 0.51 -0.03
N ALA A 24 17.55 -0.70 0.18
CA ALA A 24 18.35 -1.87 0.54
C ALA A 24 19.19 -2.43 -0.63
N LEU A 25 18.87 -2.04 -1.87
CA LEU A 25 19.64 -2.42 -3.06
C LEU A 25 20.82 -1.46 -3.32
N ALA A 26 20.99 -0.42 -2.51
CA ALA A 26 22.00 0.61 -2.75
C ALA A 26 23.44 0.13 -2.52
N ASP A 27 23.64 -0.92 -1.72
CA ASP A 27 24.94 -1.47 -1.33
C ASP A 27 25.16 -2.92 -1.79
N ASP A 28 24.50 -3.32 -2.89
CA ASP A 28 24.61 -4.62 -3.59
C ASP A 28 24.24 -5.88 -2.78
N THR A 29 23.93 -5.75 -1.49
CA THR A 29 23.57 -6.90 -0.65
C THR A 29 22.40 -6.58 0.27
N ILE A 30 21.34 -7.37 0.20
CA ILE A 30 20.22 -7.24 1.14
C ILE A 30 20.56 -8.04 2.41
N SER A 31 20.72 -7.34 3.52
CA SER A 31 20.88 -7.95 4.83
C SER A 31 19.56 -8.51 5.37
N ALA A 32 19.64 -9.44 6.32
CA ALA A 32 18.45 -9.98 6.97
C ALA A 32 17.60 -8.88 7.64
N ALA A 33 18.24 -7.86 8.22
CA ALA A 33 17.56 -6.74 8.87
C ALA A 33 16.74 -5.92 7.86
N GLU A 34 17.27 -5.68 6.67
CA GLU A 34 16.58 -4.94 5.60
C GLU A 34 15.44 -5.74 4.98
N GLY A 35 15.60 -7.06 4.87
CA GLY A 35 14.51 -7.95 4.49
C GLY A 35 13.34 -7.86 5.47
N TRP A 36 13.62 -7.88 6.78
CA TRP A 36 12.60 -7.69 7.81
C TRP A 36 11.97 -6.29 7.78
N LEU A 37 12.78 -5.26 7.53
CA LEU A 37 12.29 -3.89 7.40
C LEU A 37 11.35 -3.75 6.20
N THR A 38 11.73 -4.30 5.05
CA THR A 38 10.90 -4.30 3.83
C THR A 38 9.59 -5.04 4.06
N LEU A 39 9.64 -6.23 4.68
CA LEU A 39 8.45 -7.02 4.99
C LEU A 39 7.51 -6.28 5.94
N THR A 40 8.03 -5.69 7.01
CA THR A 40 7.23 -4.92 7.97
C THR A 40 6.65 -3.66 7.34
N ALA A 41 7.37 -2.99 6.44
CA ALA A 41 6.86 -1.85 5.68
C ALA A 41 5.68 -2.25 4.77
N VAL A 42 5.80 -3.38 4.06
CA VAL A 42 4.72 -3.93 3.23
C VAL A 42 3.48 -4.25 4.08
N LEU A 43 3.67 -4.97 5.19
CA LEU A 43 2.57 -5.36 6.08
C LEU A 43 1.92 -4.15 6.75
N ALA A 44 2.71 -3.16 7.18
CA ALA A 44 2.21 -1.92 7.74
C ALA A 44 1.37 -1.17 6.70
N ALA A 45 1.88 -0.95 5.49
CA ALA A 45 1.15 -0.26 4.43
C ALA A 45 -0.15 -0.98 4.05
N LEU A 46 -0.13 -2.32 3.99
CA LEU A 46 -1.31 -3.14 3.74
C LEU A 46 -2.35 -2.94 4.85
N GLY A 47 -1.94 -3.08 6.12
CA GLY A 47 -2.81 -2.96 7.28
C GLY A 47 -3.41 -1.57 7.45
N PHE A 48 -2.57 -0.53 7.43
CA PHE A 48 -3.01 0.85 7.57
C PHE A 48 -3.97 1.24 6.45
N THR A 49 -3.65 0.93 5.20
CA THR A 49 -4.47 1.34 4.06
C THR A 49 -5.77 0.52 3.98
N TRP A 50 -5.75 -0.75 4.39
CA TRP A 50 -6.96 -1.57 4.51
C TRP A 50 -7.92 -1.02 5.57
N ALA A 51 -7.38 -0.56 6.70
CA ALA A 51 -8.19 -0.03 7.81
C ALA A 51 -8.90 1.29 7.45
N VAL A 52 -8.37 2.08 6.50
CA VAL A 52 -9.02 3.31 6.05
C VAL A 52 -10.31 2.95 5.29
N PRO A 53 -11.48 3.50 5.62
CA PRO A 53 -12.70 3.31 4.83
C PRO A 53 -12.62 4.00 3.46
N ASN A 54 -13.25 3.43 2.43
CA ASN A 54 -13.40 4.12 1.14
C ASN A 54 -14.52 5.15 1.23
N ARG A 55 -14.33 6.34 0.62
CA ARG A 55 -15.43 7.30 0.48
C ARG A 55 -16.56 6.64 -0.29
N GLN A 56 -17.76 6.73 0.27
CA GLN A 56 -18.96 6.37 -0.46
C GLN A 56 -19.18 7.44 -1.52
N THR A 57 -19.44 7.02 -2.76
CA THR A 57 -19.84 7.96 -3.82
C THR A 57 -21.13 8.63 -3.39
N SER A 58 -21.07 9.92 -3.10
CA SER A 58 -22.24 10.75 -2.83
C SER A 58 -23.08 10.82 -4.10
N SER A 59 -24.11 9.99 -4.19
CA SER A 59 -25.17 10.17 -5.20
C SER A 59 -26.05 11.32 -4.73
N VAL A 60 -25.68 12.56 -5.07
CA VAL A 60 -26.63 13.67 -5.04
C VAL A 60 -27.62 13.41 -6.19
N PRO A 61 -28.93 13.23 -5.92
CA PRO A 61 -29.94 13.12 -6.97
C PRO A 61 -29.90 14.38 -7.84
N ARG A 62 -29.92 14.22 -9.15
CA ARG A 62 -29.75 15.30 -10.14
C ARG A 62 -31.10 15.98 -10.43
N ASP A 63 -31.94 16.07 -9.41
CA ASP A 63 -33.37 16.42 -9.49
C ASP A 63 -33.79 17.42 -8.38
N LEU A 64 -32.81 18.07 -7.74
CA LEU A 64 -32.97 19.37 -7.06
C LEU A 64 -32.27 20.46 -7.88
#